data_AF-A0A5F9DPN0-F1
#
_entry.id   AF-A0A5F9DPN0-F1
#
_cell.length_a   1.000
_cell.length_b   1.000
_cell.length_c   1.000
_cell.angle_alpha   90.00
_cell.angle_beta   90.00
_cell.angle_gamma   90.00
#
_symmetry.space_group_name_H-M   'P 1'
#
loop_
_entity.id
_entity.type
_entity.pdbx_description
1 polymer ?
#
loop_
_entity_poly.entity_id
_entity_poly.type
_entity_poly.pdbx_seq_one_letter_code
_entity_poly.pdbx_strand_id
1 'polypeptide(L)'
;MLIPCSDCTAVGSHGCWVSRSLMLAPGRMLDFLQYSLSGAVASFFFILLTLKPPDDFRVTGPSHAIVAMVGEEALLTCQRLPKKTAVHTEVRWYHSEPSAPVIAYRDGGGMTEVQKEEYQGRVEWIEDGIAEGRVALKIHSIQASDNGQYWCRFQEGNYYSETSLLLKVAGLGSAPRIHMEWPVGGGVQLVCTAKGWFPEPQVRWEDGQGEQLLSVSEHHIQDEHGLFYVEATLVVRDASAETVSCLIHNPVLIQDKVSVIALSEKLQSEMASLTVIGPFQPILVRVGEDVELTCYLSPKVNAQNMEVRWVRSHRYPAVHVYVDGDHVAGEQMVEYRGRTALVGDAIHEGRLTLQIHGARTSDDGQYRCLFEIDDVYQEASMDLKVVGVGSSPLITMEGLKDGDMQLMCTSDGWFPQPLVQWMDRQGEAMPSFSEALSQDSRGLFHVETALLVTRSSIVNVTCSISNPLLGERKTASFSFSGG
;
A
#
# COMPACT_ATOMS: atom_id res chain seq x y z
N MET A 1 -16.34 -5.88 57.99
CA MET A 1 -17.34 -6.92 58.27
C MET A 1 -16.63 -8.25 58.19
N LEU A 2 -16.70 -9.04 59.25
CA LEU A 2 -15.93 -10.26 59.48
C LEU A 2 -16.21 -11.34 58.44
N ILE A 3 -15.17 -12.02 57.95
CA ILE A 3 -15.24 -13.45 57.57
C ILE A 3 -13.92 -14.15 58.01
N PRO A 4 -14.01 -15.26 58.79
CA PRO A 4 -12.90 -16.11 59.20
C PRO A 4 -12.72 -17.38 58.32
N CYS A 5 -11.70 -18.17 58.70
CA CYS A 5 -10.95 -19.22 58.00
C CYS A 5 -11.64 -20.50 57.50
N SER A 6 -10.79 -21.25 56.73
CA SER A 6 -10.72 -22.71 56.44
C SER A 6 -11.74 -23.25 55.41
N ASP A 7 -11.40 -24.09 54.42
CA ASP A 7 -10.27 -25.00 54.17
C ASP A 7 -10.07 -25.20 52.65
N CYS A 8 -8.83 -25.46 52.19
CA CYS A 8 -8.58 -26.41 51.10
C CYS A 8 -7.11 -26.89 51.11
N THR A 9 -6.97 -28.19 51.17
CA THR A 9 -5.77 -29.02 51.10
C THR A 9 -5.13 -29.04 49.71
N ALA A 10 -3.81 -28.94 49.61
CA ALA A 10 -3.05 -29.59 48.54
C ALA A 10 -1.59 -29.83 48.95
N VAL A 11 -1.18 -31.09 48.80
CA VAL A 11 0.15 -31.66 49.00
C VAL A 11 0.98 -31.45 47.72
N GLY A 12 2.25 -31.05 47.82
CA GLY A 12 3.19 -31.15 46.69
C GLY A 12 4.37 -30.16 46.69
N SER A 13 5.44 -30.51 47.40
CA SER A 13 6.86 -30.21 47.12
C SER A 13 7.24 -28.99 46.24
N HIS A 14 7.75 -27.91 46.84
CA HIS A 14 9.16 -27.46 46.78
C HIS A 14 9.32 -26.15 47.57
N GLY A 15 10.38 -26.08 48.40
CA GLY A 15 10.44 -25.26 49.61
C GLY A 15 10.73 -23.76 49.44
N CYS A 16 10.17 -23.01 50.40
CA CYS A 16 10.58 -21.67 50.83
C CYS A 16 12.06 -21.61 51.23
N TRP A 17 12.82 -20.65 50.72
CA TRP A 17 14.08 -20.23 51.31
C TRP A 17 13.94 -18.84 51.95
N VAL A 18 14.15 -18.82 53.26
CA VAL A 18 14.23 -17.62 54.10
C VAL A 18 15.61 -16.99 53.91
N SER A 19 15.64 -15.70 53.56
CA SER A 19 16.87 -14.90 53.52
C SER A 19 17.41 -14.67 54.94
N ARG A 20 18.63 -15.14 55.25
CA ARG A 20 19.37 -14.78 56.46
C ARG A 20 20.56 -13.91 56.10
N SER A 21 20.44 -12.62 56.40
CA SER A 21 21.56 -11.69 56.45
C SER A 21 22.43 -12.00 57.67
N LEU A 22 23.72 -12.30 57.47
CA LEU A 22 24.70 -12.40 58.54
C LEU A 22 25.63 -11.18 58.48
N MET A 23 25.43 -10.23 59.40
CA MET A 23 26.43 -9.21 59.74
C MET A 23 27.49 -9.85 60.64
N LEU A 24 28.77 -9.65 60.33
CA LEU A 24 29.88 -9.94 61.23
C LEU A 24 30.69 -8.65 61.44
N ALA A 25 30.74 -8.21 62.69
CA ALA A 25 31.55 -7.09 63.18
C ALA A 25 32.98 -7.58 63.57
N PRO A 26 33.94 -6.67 63.80
CA PRO A 26 35.37 -6.93 63.59
C PRO A 26 36.15 -7.35 64.84
N GLY A 27 37.30 -8.00 64.61
CA GLY A 27 38.44 -7.94 65.53
C GLY A 27 39.20 -9.26 65.74
N ARG A 28 40.41 -9.38 65.18
CA ARG A 28 41.70 -9.55 65.88
C ARG A 28 42.80 -10.06 64.95
N MET A 29 44.01 -9.60 65.22
CA MET A 29 45.22 -9.73 64.41
C MET A 29 46.06 -10.93 64.88
N LEU A 30 46.47 -11.73 63.89
CA LEU A 30 47.66 -12.60 63.71
C LEU A 30 48.11 -13.55 64.83
N ASP A 31 48.20 -14.84 64.47
CA ASP A 31 49.43 -15.63 64.65
C ASP A 31 49.57 -16.63 63.48
N PHE A 32 50.65 -16.50 62.71
CA PHE A 32 51.03 -17.42 61.64
C PHE A 32 51.69 -18.66 62.25
N LEU A 33 51.02 -19.81 62.20
CA LEU A 33 51.66 -21.12 62.32
C LEU A 33 51.84 -21.69 60.92
N GLN A 34 53.11 -21.89 60.56
CA GLN A 34 53.58 -22.41 59.28
C GLN A 34 52.92 -23.75 58.94
N TYR A 35 52.09 -23.75 57.90
CA TYR A 35 51.69 -24.97 57.20
C TYR A 35 52.09 -24.87 55.73
N SER A 36 52.93 -25.83 55.32
CA SER A 36 53.39 -26.04 53.95
C SER A 36 52.20 -26.32 53.03
N LEU A 37 51.81 -25.33 52.21
CA LEU A 37 50.82 -25.52 51.15
C LEU A 37 51.48 -26.25 49.96
N SER A 38 50.97 -27.45 49.66
CA SER A 38 51.26 -28.19 48.44
C SER A 38 51.07 -27.29 47.21
N GLY A 39 52.04 -27.29 46.28
CA GLY A 39 52.05 -26.48 45.06
C GLY A 39 50.83 -26.63 44.16
N ALA A 40 49.96 -27.61 44.39
CA ALA A 40 48.69 -27.78 43.68
C ALA A 40 47.59 -26.78 44.11
N VAL A 41 47.60 -26.26 45.34
CA VAL A 41 46.58 -25.30 45.83
C VAL A 41 46.89 -23.88 45.34
N ALA A 42 48.17 -23.55 45.16
CA ALA A 42 48.60 -22.27 44.60
C ALA A 42 48.22 -22.14 43.11
N SER A 43 48.29 -23.23 42.31
CA SER A 43 47.89 -23.20 40.90
C SER A 43 46.38 -23.03 40.69
N PHE A 44 45.52 -23.57 41.56
CA PHE A 44 44.08 -23.37 41.44
C PHE A 44 43.65 -21.94 41.82
N PHE A 45 44.32 -21.31 42.78
CA PHE A 45 44.08 -19.90 43.13
C PHE A 45 44.58 -18.92 42.06
N PHE A 46 45.68 -19.23 41.34
CA PHE A 46 46.13 -18.41 40.21
C PHE A 46 45.23 -18.54 38.96
N ILE A 47 44.56 -19.67 38.76
CA ILE A 47 43.59 -19.86 37.68
C ILE A 47 42.26 -19.13 37.96
N LEU A 48 41.82 -19.04 39.24
CA LEU A 48 40.65 -18.22 39.60
C LEU A 48 40.94 -16.70 39.61
N LEU A 49 42.20 -16.26 39.77
CA LEU A 49 42.58 -14.84 39.79
C LEU A 49 42.90 -14.25 38.39
N THR A 50 42.87 -15.05 37.32
CA THR A 50 43.12 -14.60 35.94
C THR A 50 41.86 -14.47 35.09
N LEU A 51 40.72 -14.97 35.56
CA LEU A 51 39.41 -14.66 34.97
C LEU A 51 38.86 -13.40 35.64
N LYS A 52 39.24 -12.22 35.12
CA LYS A 52 38.40 -11.03 35.32
C LYS A 52 36.98 -11.41 34.86
N PRO A 53 35.94 -11.25 35.70
CA PRO A 53 34.58 -11.30 35.18
C PRO A 53 34.51 -10.31 34.01
N PRO A 54 33.78 -10.62 32.91
CA PRO A 54 33.48 -9.58 31.92
C PRO A 54 32.92 -8.38 32.69
N ASP A 55 33.45 -7.18 32.43
CA ASP A 55 32.90 -5.94 32.98
C ASP A 55 31.44 -5.90 32.54
N ASP A 56 30.50 -6.27 33.42
CA ASP A 56 29.08 -6.30 33.08
C ASP A 56 28.66 -4.86 32.75
N PHE A 57 28.31 -4.65 31.49
CA PHE A 57 27.90 -3.34 30.99
C PHE A 57 26.48 -3.42 30.47
N ARG A 58 25.76 -2.30 30.61
CA ARG A 58 24.43 -2.13 30.05
C ARG A 58 24.42 -1.00 29.03
N VAL A 59 23.50 -1.06 28.10
CA VAL A 59 23.23 0.02 27.16
C VAL A 59 21.93 0.70 27.54
N THR A 60 21.91 2.01 27.48
CA THR A 60 20.73 2.84 27.76
C THR A 60 20.44 3.75 26.59
N GLY A 61 19.18 3.84 26.19
CA GLY A 61 18.67 4.77 25.19
C GLY A 61 17.75 5.83 25.81
N PRO A 62 17.15 6.69 24.97
CA PRO A 62 16.10 7.60 25.39
C PRO A 62 14.88 6.80 25.84
N SER A 63 14.24 7.26 26.92
CA SER A 63 13.01 6.65 27.45
C SER A 63 11.74 7.07 26.72
N HIS A 64 11.81 8.15 25.93
CA HIS A 64 10.70 8.68 25.16
C HIS A 64 10.91 8.43 23.67
N ALA A 65 9.81 8.34 22.92
CA ALA A 65 9.87 8.23 21.48
C ALA A 65 10.54 9.46 20.88
N ILE A 66 11.42 9.23 19.91
CA ILE A 66 12.01 10.28 19.08
C ILE A 66 11.01 10.55 17.96
N VAL A 67 10.60 11.79 17.78
CA VAL A 67 9.70 12.19 16.69
C VAL A 67 10.53 12.83 15.58
N ALA A 68 10.32 12.39 14.34
CA ALA A 68 10.99 12.95 13.17
C ALA A 68 9.99 13.15 12.03
N MET A 69 10.15 14.22 11.26
CA MET A 69 9.30 14.49 10.11
C MET A 69 9.80 13.75 8.87
N VAL A 70 8.87 13.34 8.00
CA VAL A 70 9.22 12.81 6.67
C VAL A 70 10.06 13.85 5.90
N GLY A 71 11.17 13.40 5.31
CA GLY A 71 12.13 14.22 4.59
C GLY A 71 13.21 14.89 5.44
N GLU A 72 13.04 14.95 6.77
CA GLU A 72 14.04 15.51 7.70
C GLU A 72 15.10 14.48 8.11
N GLU A 73 15.92 14.83 9.10
CA GLU A 73 16.93 13.97 9.69
C GLU A 73 16.52 13.52 11.10
N ALA A 74 16.81 12.28 11.47
CA ALA A 74 16.65 11.79 12.84
C ALA A 74 18.00 11.39 13.46
N LEU A 75 18.19 11.71 14.73
CA LEU A 75 19.38 11.32 15.50
C LEU A 75 18.99 10.35 16.62
N LEU A 76 19.42 9.10 16.50
CA LEU A 76 19.19 8.04 17.47
C LEU A 76 20.44 7.84 18.32
N THR A 77 20.35 8.08 19.62
CA THR A 77 21.51 8.06 20.52
C THR A 77 21.43 6.92 21.55
N CYS A 78 22.51 6.18 21.76
CA CYS A 78 22.61 5.21 22.85
C CYS A 78 23.93 5.39 23.63
N GLN A 79 23.91 4.95 24.89
CA GLN A 79 24.98 5.17 25.84
C GLN A 79 25.29 3.87 26.58
N ARG A 80 26.57 3.50 26.58
CA ARG A 80 27.09 2.43 27.43
C ARG A 80 27.27 2.90 28.87
N LEU A 81 26.94 2.04 29.84
CA LEU A 81 27.19 2.21 31.27
C LEU A 81 27.89 0.95 31.85
N PRO A 82 28.91 1.11 32.70
CA PRO A 82 29.57 2.36 33.07
C PRO A 82 30.24 3.04 31.86
N LYS A 83 30.40 4.37 31.92
CA LYS A 83 31.01 5.14 30.83
C LYS A 83 32.43 4.65 30.58
N LYS A 84 32.68 4.19 29.36
CA LYS A 84 33.96 3.64 28.89
C LYS A 84 34.04 3.86 27.39
N THR A 85 35.24 4.12 26.89
CA THR A 85 35.47 4.30 25.45
C THR A 85 34.91 3.14 24.63
N ALA A 86 34.23 3.49 23.54
CA ALA A 86 33.66 2.55 22.58
C ALA A 86 34.43 2.49 21.26
N VAL A 87 35.60 3.12 21.16
CA VAL A 87 36.40 3.21 19.91
C VAL A 87 36.71 1.82 19.32
N HIS A 88 37.06 0.86 20.17
CA HIS A 88 37.34 -0.53 19.78
C HIS A 88 36.18 -1.48 20.09
N THR A 89 34.98 -0.94 20.34
CA THR A 89 33.78 -1.74 20.60
C THR A 89 32.96 -1.81 19.32
N GLU A 90 32.48 -2.99 19.00
CA GLU A 90 31.58 -3.15 17.86
C GLU A 90 30.18 -2.69 18.27
N VAL A 91 29.59 -1.80 17.48
CA VAL A 91 28.22 -1.32 17.69
C VAL A 91 27.39 -1.57 16.45
N ARG A 92 26.20 -2.15 16.64
CA ARG A 92 25.23 -2.41 15.57
C ARG A 92 23.90 -1.74 15.87
N TRP A 93 23.30 -1.17 14.83
CA TRP A 93 21.93 -0.67 14.84
C TRP A 93 21.04 -1.59 14.01
N TYR A 94 19.87 -1.95 14.54
CA TYR A 94 18.85 -2.72 13.83
C TYR A 94 17.52 -1.97 13.82
N HIS A 95 16.72 -2.19 12.78
CA HIS A 95 15.34 -1.72 12.69
C HIS A 95 14.40 -2.93 12.62
N SER A 96 13.46 -3.01 13.55
CA SER A 96 12.43 -4.05 13.71
C SER A 96 12.95 -5.48 13.92
N GLU A 97 13.60 -6.11 12.92
CA GLU A 97 14.14 -7.47 12.99
C GLU A 97 15.63 -7.53 12.63
N PRO A 98 16.44 -8.40 13.27
CA PRO A 98 17.89 -8.43 13.13
C PRO A 98 18.38 -9.21 11.88
N SER A 99 17.73 -9.02 10.72
CA SER A 99 18.13 -9.69 9.46
C SER A 99 19.37 -9.07 8.81
N ALA A 100 19.43 -7.74 8.78
CA ALA A 100 20.59 -6.95 8.39
C ALA A 100 20.64 -5.66 9.22
N PRO A 101 21.83 -5.18 9.64
CA PRO A 101 21.94 -3.94 10.39
C PRO A 101 21.63 -2.72 9.51
N VAL A 102 21.05 -1.70 10.14
CA VAL A 102 20.92 -0.34 9.56
C VAL A 102 22.30 0.28 9.35
N ILE A 103 23.19 0.10 10.33
CA ILE A 103 24.62 0.40 10.26
C ILE A 103 25.37 -0.45 11.30
N ALA A 104 26.61 -0.81 10.99
CA ALA A 104 27.53 -1.46 11.92
C ALA A 104 28.87 -0.72 11.91
N TYR A 105 29.44 -0.49 13.09
CA TYR A 105 30.73 0.18 13.27
C TYR A 105 31.71 -0.74 14.00
N ARG A 106 32.94 -0.84 13.48
CA ARG A 106 34.05 -1.60 14.07
C ARG A 106 35.40 -0.91 13.79
N ASP A 107 36.16 -0.68 14.86
CA ASP A 107 37.61 -0.44 14.89
C ASP A 107 38.16 0.57 13.85
N GLY A 108 37.69 1.81 13.91
CA GLY A 108 38.36 2.96 13.28
C GLY A 108 38.35 3.03 11.75
N GLY A 109 37.61 2.16 11.03
CA GLY A 109 37.52 2.26 9.58
C GLY A 109 36.65 1.21 8.90
N GLY A 110 35.40 1.59 8.64
CA GLY A 110 34.58 1.04 7.55
C GLY A 110 33.47 0.06 7.96
N MET A 111 32.25 0.31 7.44
CA MET A 111 31.14 -0.65 7.38
C MET A 111 31.64 -1.98 6.80
N THR A 112 31.82 -3.00 7.64
CA THR A 112 32.28 -4.33 7.20
C THR A 112 31.15 -5.25 6.74
N GLU A 113 29.89 -4.89 6.96
CA GLU A 113 28.72 -5.76 6.72
C GLU A 113 27.76 -5.17 5.70
N VAL A 114 27.01 -6.07 5.03
CA VAL A 114 25.92 -5.75 4.10
C VAL A 114 24.88 -4.93 4.85
N GLN A 115 24.82 -3.65 4.52
CA GLN A 115 23.79 -2.75 4.99
C GLN A 115 22.46 -3.09 4.32
N LYS A 116 21.37 -3.03 5.07
CA LYS A 116 20.02 -3.12 4.50
C LYS A 116 19.85 -2.05 3.40
N GLU A 117 19.40 -2.48 2.22
CA GLU A 117 19.39 -1.67 0.98
C GLU A 117 18.67 -0.32 1.15
N GLU A 118 17.57 -0.31 1.90
CA GLU A 118 16.75 0.90 2.15
C GLU A 118 17.48 2.02 2.92
N TYR A 119 18.60 1.73 3.59
CA TYR A 119 19.39 2.71 4.34
C TYR A 119 20.70 3.11 3.64
N GLN A 120 21.02 2.50 2.49
CA GLN A 120 22.25 2.79 1.76
C GLN A 120 22.32 4.26 1.36
N GLY A 121 23.40 4.93 1.75
CA GLY A 121 23.60 6.37 1.50
C GLY A 121 22.72 7.31 2.32
N ARG A 122 21.84 6.80 3.19
CA ARG A 122 20.96 7.62 4.05
C ARG A 122 21.41 7.69 5.51
N VAL A 123 22.46 6.98 5.91
CA VAL A 123 22.86 6.91 7.32
C VAL A 123 24.29 7.40 7.53
N GLU A 124 24.48 8.06 8.67
CA GLU A 124 25.77 8.59 9.11
C GLU A 124 26.01 8.16 10.55
N TRP A 125 27.24 7.71 10.82
CA TRP A 125 27.70 7.39 12.16
C TRP A 125 28.29 8.63 12.82
N ILE A 126 27.77 8.98 14.00
CA ILE A 126 28.19 10.19 14.72
C ILE A 126 29.05 9.81 15.93
N GLU A 127 30.31 10.25 15.90
CA GLU A 127 31.33 10.01 16.95
C GLU A 127 31.33 11.06 18.07
N ASP A 128 30.14 11.58 18.44
CA ASP A 128 30.02 12.54 19.54
C ASP A 128 29.96 11.83 20.91
N GLY A 129 31.06 11.89 21.66
CA GLY A 129 31.17 11.28 22.99
C GLY A 129 31.57 9.80 23.00
N ILE A 130 32.17 9.29 21.91
CA ILE A 130 32.63 7.89 21.80
C ILE A 130 33.64 7.50 22.90
N ALA A 131 34.46 8.45 23.38
CA ALA A 131 35.38 8.25 24.48
C ALA A 131 34.68 7.92 25.81
N GLU A 132 33.42 8.33 25.96
CA GLU A 132 32.56 8.00 27.12
C GLU A 132 31.59 6.86 26.82
N GLY A 133 31.63 6.26 25.63
CA GLY A 133 30.73 5.19 25.21
C GLY A 133 29.36 5.68 24.75
N ARG A 134 29.27 6.95 24.33
CA ARG A 134 28.11 7.49 23.63
C ARG A 134 28.29 7.36 22.13
N VAL A 135 27.25 6.90 21.45
CA VAL A 135 27.25 6.76 19.98
C VAL A 135 25.88 7.16 19.45
N ALA A 136 25.84 7.65 18.22
CA ALA A 136 24.60 8.01 17.59
C ALA A 136 24.55 7.61 16.11
N LEU A 137 23.36 7.17 15.69
CA LEU A 137 23.00 6.94 14.30
C LEU A 137 22.21 8.15 13.83
N LYS A 138 22.70 8.82 12.78
CA LYS A 138 21.95 9.83 12.06
C LYS A 138 21.35 9.20 10.80
N ILE A 139 20.05 9.39 10.59
CA ILE A 139 19.33 8.96 9.40
C ILE A 139 18.87 10.22 8.67
N HIS A 140 19.30 10.39 7.42
CA HIS A 140 18.91 11.46 6.53
C HIS A 140 17.67 11.07 5.72
N SER A 141 16.87 12.08 5.35
CA SER A 141 15.69 11.91 4.49
C SER A 141 14.77 10.81 5.00
N ILE A 142 14.22 11.03 6.19
CA ILE A 142 13.31 10.10 6.87
C ILE A 142 12.12 9.75 5.97
N GLN A 143 11.82 8.46 5.89
CA GLN A 143 10.70 7.87 5.16
C GLN A 143 9.66 7.31 6.14
N ALA A 144 8.43 7.12 5.68
CA ALA A 144 7.37 6.50 6.50
C ALA A 144 7.77 5.11 7.01
N SER A 145 8.48 4.34 6.18
CA SER A 145 9.00 3.01 6.50
C SER A 145 10.03 3.01 7.63
N ASP A 146 10.70 4.13 7.89
CA ASP A 146 11.68 4.26 8.99
C ASP A 146 11.00 4.25 10.37
N ASN A 147 9.67 4.42 10.43
CA ASN A 147 8.90 4.36 11.66
C ASN A 147 9.06 3.00 12.34
N GLY A 148 9.29 2.99 13.65
CA GLY A 148 9.30 1.78 14.44
C GLY A 148 10.45 1.68 15.43
N GLN A 149 10.70 0.45 15.83
CA GLN A 149 11.63 0.12 16.91
C GLN A 149 13.05 -0.06 16.36
N TYR A 150 13.98 0.72 16.88
CA TYR A 150 15.42 0.56 16.64
C TYR A 150 16.08 -0.10 17.83
N TRP A 151 17.16 -0.82 17.58
CA TRP A 151 17.97 -1.49 18.60
C TRP A 151 19.42 -1.07 18.44
N CYS A 152 20.02 -0.57 19.52
CA CYS A 152 21.45 -0.29 19.58
C CYS A 152 22.13 -1.36 20.42
N ARG A 153 22.99 -2.16 19.79
CA ARG A 153 23.73 -3.27 20.40
C ARG A 153 25.21 -2.97 20.46
N PHE A 154 25.79 -3.07 21.65
CA PHE A 154 27.23 -3.04 21.86
C PHE A 154 27.74 -4.48 22.08
N GLN A 155 28.81 -4.86 21.39
CA GLN A 155 29.42 -6.18 21.43
C GLN A 155 30.88 -6.08 21.94
N GLU A 156 31.21 -6.80 23.01
CA GLU A 156 32.57 -6.92 23.55
C GLU A 156 32.92 -8.41 23.72
N GLY A 157 33.74 -8.94 22.79
CA GLY A 157 34.02 -10.38 22.72
C GLY A 157 32.75 -11.19 22.44
N ASN A 158 32.42 -12.13 23.32
CA ASN A 158 31.23 -12.97 23.22
C ASN A 158 30.01 -12.39 23.96
N TYR A 159 30.16 -11.27 24.67
CA TYR A 159 29.08 -10.65 25.42
C TYR A 159 28.53 -9.45 24.65
N TYR A 160 27.20 -9.27 24.71
CA TYR A 160 26.54 -8.09 24.17
C TYR A 160 25.48 -7.57 25.13
N SER A 161 25.24 -6.27 25.03
CA SER A 161 24.11 -5.61 25.67
C SER A 161 23.48 -4.66 24.67
N GLU A 162 22.17 -4.47 24.77
CA GLU A 162 21.42 -3.63 23.84
C GLU A 162 20.30 -2.87 24.53
N THR A 163 19.85 -1.81 23.87
CA THR A 163 18.68 -1.02 24.26
C THR A 163 17.82 -0.79 23.03
N SER A 164 16.52 -0.65 23.25
CA SER A 164 15.57 -0.31 22.20
C SER A 164 15.24 1.19 22.24
N LEU A 165 15.02 1.80 21.08
CA LEU A 165 14.59 3.19 20.88
C LEU A 165 13.42 3.23 19.91
N LEU A 166 12.36 3.98 20.22
CA LEU A 166 11.21 4.11 19.33
C LEU A 166 11.34 5.39 18.50
N LEU A 167 11.41 5.25 17.17
CA LEU A 167 11.29 6.37 16.24
C LEU A 167 9.83 6.44 15.76
N LYS A 168 9.16 7.55 16.05
CA LYS A 168 7.83 7.87 15.53
C LYS A 168 7.98 8.85 14.38
N VAL A 169 7.69 8.41 13.17
CA VAL A 169 7.71 9.28 11.99
C VAL A 169 6.37 9.99 11.88
N ALA A 170 6.40 11.27 11.48
CA ALA A 170 5.22 12.05 11.18
C ALA A 170 5.34 12.78 9.84
N GLY A 171 4.27 12.79 9.06
CA GLY A 171 4.09 13.60 7.87
C GLY A 171 2.91 14.53 8.09
N LEU A 172 3.18 15.84 8.10
CA LEU A 172 2.13 16.85 8.12
C LEU A 172 1.78 17.18 6.67
N GLY A 173 0.82 16.43 6.12
CA GLY A 173 0.45 16.48 4.70
C GLY A 173 -0.12 17.82 4.24
N SER A 174 -0.66 17.87 3.03
CA SER A 174 -1.28 19.08 2.47
C SER A 174 -2.43 19.58 3.35
N ALA A 175 -2.75 20.87 3.23
CA ALA A 175 -4.02 21.36 3.75
C ALA A 175 -5.18 20.57 3.12
N PRO A 176 -6.23 20.25 3.89
CA PRO A 176 -7.44 19.65 3.31
C PRO A 176 -8.04 20.59 2.27
N ARG A 177 -8.66 20.01 1.25
CA ARG A 177 -9.43 20.72 0.24
C ARG A 177 -10.83 20.15 0.21
N ILE A 178 -11.83 21.01 0.39
CA ILE A 178 -13.24 20.60 0.33
C ILE A 178 -13.76 20.90 -1.06
N HIS A 179 -14.20 19.86 -1.74
CA HIS A 179 -14.83 19.93 -3.04
C HIS A 179 -16.32 19.66 -2.89
N MET A 180 -17.13 20.33 -3.70
CA MET A 180 -18.57 20.07 -3.78
C MET A 180 -18.85 19.19 -5.00
N GLU A 181 -19.72 18.18 -4.82
CA GLU A 181 -20.27 17.32 -5.86
C GLU A 181 -21.80 17.54 -5.95
N TRP A 182 -22.35 17.51 -7.17
CA TRP A 182 -23.75 17.86 -7.42
C TRP A 182 -24.73 16.97 -6.63
N PRO A 183 -25.87 17.52 -6.17
CA PRO A 183 -26.84 16.81 -5.36
C PRO A 183 -27.40 15.53 -6.00
N VAL A 184 -27.19 14.40 -5.32
CA VAL A 184 -27.95 13.15 -5.54
C VAL A 184 -29.02 13.07 -4.44
N GLY A 185 -30.29 13.22 -4.81
CA GLY A 185 -31.41 12.98 -3.89
C GLY A 185 -31.63 14.05 -2.81
N GLY A 186 -31.50 15.33 -3.17
CA GLY A 186 -31.97 16.45 -2.33
C GLY A 186 -31.00 16.95 -1.24
N GLY A 187 -29.71 16.60 -1.33
CA GLY A 187 -28.64 17.16 -0.49
C GLY A 187 -27.35 17.33 -1.27
N VAL A 188 -26.45 18.20 -0.82
CA VAL A 188 -25.15 18.51 -1.43
C VAL A 188 -24.10 17.54 -0.90
N GLN A 189 -23.33 16.91 -1.80
CA GLN A 189 -22.21 16.05 -1.42
C GLN A 189 -20.92 16.89 -1.33
N LEU A 190 -20.19 16.74 -0.25
CA LEU A 190 -18.89 17.38 -0.01
C LEU A 190 -17.83 16.29 0.11
N VAL A 191 -16.69 16.50 -0.54
CA VAL A 191 -15.55 15.58 -0.51
C VAL A 191 -14.33 16.34 -0.02
N CYS A 192 -13.80 15.95 1.13
CA CYS A 192 -12.56 16.48 1.68
C CYS A 192 -11.39 15.60 1.25
N THR A 193 -10.38 16.20 0.63
CA THR A 193 -9.17 15.51 0.17
C THR A 193 -7.91 16.11 0.79
N ALA A 194 -6.92 15.26 1.09
CA ALA A 194 -5.58 15.71 1.48
C ALA A 194 -4.53 14.61 1.23
N LYS A 195 -3.28 15.00 0.99
CA LYS A 195 -2.19 14.07 0.64
C LYS A 195 -0.97 14.22 1.53
N GLY A 196 -0.13 13.18 1.62
CA GLY A 196 1.17 13.25 2.28
C GLY A 196 1.12 13.17 3.81
N TRP A 197 0.06 12.57 4.38
CA TRP A 197 -0.08 12.43 5.83
C TRP A 197 0.58 11.16 6.34
N PHE A 198 1.23 11.22 7.50
CA PHE A 198 1.73 10.03 8.18
C PHE A 198 1.81 10.25 9.71
N PRO A 199 1.51 9.26 10.56
CA PRO A 199 0.83 8.00 10.22
C PRO A 199 -0.60 8.27 9.71
N GLU A 200 -1.42 7.23 9.59
CA GLU A 200 -2.83 7.36 9.20
C GLU A 200 -3.50 8.49 10.02
N PRO A 201 -4.00 9.56 9.37
CA PRO A 201 -4.57 10.69 10.07
C PRO A 201 -6.02 10.41 10.49
N GLN A 202 -6.55 11.25 11.37
CA GLN A 202 -7.97 11.20 11.75
C GLN A 202 -8.72 12.33 11.06
N VAL A 203 -9.87 12.03 10.47
CA VAL A 203 -10.74 13.03 9.81
C VAL A 203 -11.92 13.35 10.69
N ARG A 204 -12.28 14.63 10.79
CA ARG A 204 -13.51 15.08 11.42
C ARG A 204 -14.17 16.14 10.56
N TRP A 205 -15.49 16.05 10.43
CA TRP A 205 -16.30 17.12 9.89
C TRP A 205 -16.98 17.86 11.02
N GLU A 206 -17.03 19.18 10.93
CA GLU A 206 -17.72 20.04 11.90
C GLU A 206 -18.61 21.05 11.17
N ASP A 207 -19.78 21.34 11.74
CA ASP A 207 -20.65 22.42 11.28
C ASP A 207 -20.14 23.81 11.69
N GLY A 208 -20.90 24.86 11.41
CA GLY A 208 -20.53 26.24 11.75
C GLY A 208 -20.52 26.55 13.24
N GLN A 209 -21.07 25.65 14.04
CA GLN A 209 -21.17 25.71 15.50
C GLN A 209 -20.08 24.87 16.17
N GLY A 210 -19.33 24.06 15.40
CA GLY A 210 -18.30 23.16 15.89
C GLY A 210 -18.85 21.79 16.32
N GLU A 211 -20.10 21.46 15.98
CA GLU A 211 -20.67 20.15 16.26
C GLU A 211 -20.20 19.14 15.20
N GLN A 212 -19.87 17.94 15.65
CA GLN A 212 -19.31 16.91 14.78
C GLN A 212 -20.38 16.32 13.84
N LEU A 213 -20.07 16.33 12.54
CA LEU A 213 -20.88 15.73 11.49
C LEU A 213 -20.34 14.33 11.13
N LEU A 214 -21.23 13.46 10.66
CA LEU A 214 -20.89 12.09 10.29
C LEU A 214 -20.57 11.98 8.81
N SER A 215 -19.37 11.47 8.51
CA SER A 215 -18.98 11.09 7.17
C SER A 215 -19.86 9.95 6.65
N VAL A 216 -20.21 10.02 5.37
CA VAL A 216 -20.84 8.94 4.61
C VAL A 216 -19.83 7.86 4.26
N SER A 217 -18.62 8.27 3.91
CA SER A 217 -17.50 7.37 3.59
C SER A 217 -16.18 8.05 3.93
N GLU A 218 -15.19 7.25 4.33
CA GLU A 218 -13.82 7.70 4.57
C GLU A 218 -12.88 6.65 3.97
N HIS A 219 -11.97 7.10 3.11
CA HIS A 219 -10.98 6.27 2.45
C HIS A 219 -9.57 6.81 2.75
N HIS A 220 -8.69 5.91 3.18
CA HIS A 220 -7.28 6.17 3.42
C HIS A 220 -6.47 5.32 2.46
N ILE A 221 -5.79 5.97 1.53
CA ILE A 221 -5.06 5.33 0.42
C ILE A 221 -3.58 5.64 0.59
N GLN A 222 -2.73 4.63 0.64
CA GLN A 222 -1.27 4.83 0.74
C GLN A 222 -0.63 4.95 -0.63
N ASP A 223 0.34 5.86 -0.75
CA ASP A 223 1.19 5.97 -1.92
C ASP A 223 2.40 5.01 -1.87
N GLU A 224 3.24 5.05 -2.92
CA GLU A 224 4.46 4.22 -3.02
C GLU A 224 5.48 4.49 -1.89
N HIS A 225 5.39 5.62 -1.20
CA HIS A 225 6.23 6.01 -0.07
C HIS A 225 5.57 5.72 1.29
N GLY A 226 4.37 5.12 1.30
CA GLY A 226 3.61 4.80 2.51
C GLY A 226 2.87 5.98 3.13
N LEU A 227 2.83 7.15 2.46
CA LEU A 227 2.10 8.32 2.92
C LEU A 227 0.61 8.21 2.55
N PHE A 228 -0.25 8.74 3.41
CA PHE A 228 -1.69 8.66 3.25
C PHE A 228 -2.25 9.82 2.45
N TYR A 229 -3.08 9.46 1.47
CA TYR A 229 -4.12 10.27 0.87
C TYR A 229 -5.45 9.98 1.56
N VAL A 230 -6.18 11.04 1.88
CA VAL A 230 -7.48 11.00 2.55
C VAL A 230 -8.54 11.45 1.56
N GLU A 231 -9.65 10.72 1.50
CA GLU A 231 -10.88 11.09 0.80
C GLU A 231 -12.06 10.80 1.73
N ALA A 232 -12.66 11.86 2.28
CA ALA A 232 -13.81 11.75 3.18
C ALA A 232 -15.02 12.45 2.56
N THR A 233 -16.19 11.81 2.62
CA THR A 233 -17.41 12.31 1.99
C THR A 233 -18.45 12.63 3.05
N LEU A 234 -19.11 13.77 2.93
CA LEU A 234 -20.22 14.23 3.75
C LEU A 234 -21.41 14.58 2.84
N VAL A 235 -22.63 14.32 3.28
CA VAL A 235 -23.85 14.76 2.56
C VAL A 235 -24.65 15.71 3.45
N VAL A 236 -24.82 16.95 2.98
CA VAL A 236 -25.52 18.03 3.68
C VAL A 236 -26.91 18.23 3.06
N ARG A 237 -27.97 18.08 3.85
CA ARG A 237 -29.36 18.19 3.35
C ARG A 237 -29.96 19.58 3.47
N ASP A 238 -29.51 20.37 4.43
CA ASP A 238 -29.96 21.76 4.62
C ASP A 238 -28.80 22.72 4.35
N ALA A 239 -28.55 23.03 3.10
CA ALA A 239 -27.43 23.89 2.72
C ALA A 239 -27.67 25.40 3.02
N SER A 240 -28.74 25.76 3.74
CA SER A 240 -29.10 27.16 3.94
C SER A 240 -28.22 27.83 4.99
N ALA A 241 -27.24 28.61 4.52
CA ALA A 241 -26.28 29.38 5.34
C ALA A 241 -25.34 28.56 6.25
N GLU A 242 -25.17 27.26 5.99
CA GLU A 242 -24.24 26.42 6.73
C GLU A 242 -22.79 26.61 6.24
N THR A 243 -21.89 26.86 7.18
CA THR A 243 -20.44 26.67 6.99
C THR A 243 -20.07 25.27 7.46
N VAL A 244 -19.27 24.58 6.68
CA VAL A 244 -18.80 23.23 7.02
C VAL A 244 -17.28 23.23 7.01
N SER A 245 -16.68 22.54 7.97
CA SER A 245 -15.25 22.40 8.06
C SER A 245 -14.81 20.93 8.06
N CYS A 246 -13.68 20.67 7.40
CA CYS A 246 -13.00 19.39 7.41
C CYS A 246 -11.67 19.57 8.14
N LEU A 247 -11.48 18.81 9.21
CA LEU A 247 -10.28 18.78 10.03
C LEU A 247 -9.56 17.46 9.83
N ILE A 248 -8.26 17.52 9.58
CA ILE A 248 -7.38 16.36 9.49
C ILE A 248 -6.35 16.47 10.61
N HIS A 249 -6.36 15.50 11.51
CA HIS A 249 -5.53 15.45 12.71
C HIS A 249 -4.35 14.50 12.52
N ASN A 250 -3.14 14.99 12.83
CA ASN A 250 -1.96 14.14 12.97
C ASN A 250 -1.81 13.69 14.43
N PRO A 251 -1.93 12.38 14.74
CA PRO A 251 -1.91 11.88 16.12
C PRO A 251 -0.51 11.86 16.77
N VAL A 252 0.57 12.01 15.98
CA VAL A 252 1.95 12.04 16.49
C VAL A 252 2.37 13.46 16.82
N LEU A 253 2.03 14.42 15.94
CA LEU A 253 2.32 15.84 16.12
C LEU A 253 1.27 16.55 16.97
N ILE A 254 0.10 15.93 17.16
CA ILE A 254 -1.06 16.52 17.84
C ILE A 254 -1.42 17.85 17.18
N GLN A 255 -1.53 17.82 15.85
CA GLN A 255 -1.75 19.00 15.03
C GLN A 255 -2.87 18.77 14.02
N ASP A 256 -3.75 19.77 13.91
CA ASP A 256 -4.84 19.78 12.94
C ASP A 256 -4.51 20.68 11.75
N LYS A 257 -4.94 20.27 10.56
CA LYS A 257 -5.15 21.17 9.43
C LYS A 257 -6.63 21.21 9.10
N VAL A 258 -7.14 22.41 8.84
CA VAL A 258 -8.56 22.68 8.68
C VAL A 258 -8.81 23.37 7.35
N SER A 259 -9.89 22.99 6.69
CA SER A 259 -10.47 23.69 5.56
C SER A 259 -11.92 24.00 5.88
N VAL A 260 -12.41 25.15 5.42
CA VAL A 260 -13.77 25.62 5.67
C VAL A 260 -14.41 25.98 4.34
N ILE A 261 -15.66 25.59 4.14
CA ILE A 261 -16.47 25.95 2.97
C ILE A 261 -17.75 26.63 3.43
N ALA A 262 -18.10 27.75 2.78
CA ALA A 262 -19.39 28.40 2.94
C ALA A 262 -20.33 27.95 1.82
N LEU A 263 -21.34 27.13 2.15
CA LEU A 263 -22.22 26.53 1.15
C LEU A 263 -23.07 27.58 0.44
N SER A 264 -23.59 28.58 1.16
CA SER A 264 -24.43 29.63 0.58
C SER A 264 -23.69 30.50 -0.44
N GLU A 265 -22.41 30.81 -0.20
CA GLU A 265 -21.60 31.61 -1.13
C GLU A 265 -21.27 30.82 -2.40
N LYS A 266 -20.89 29.54 -2.25
CA LYS A 266 -20.65 28.64 -3.39
C LYS A 266 -21.91 28.42 -4.24
N LEU A 267 -23.06 28.23 -3.58
CA LEU A 267 -24.35 28.03 -4.24
C LEU A 267 -24.85 29.29 -4.95
N GLN A 268 -24.48 30.48 -4.46
CA GLN A 268 -24.82 31.78 -5.06
C GLN A 268 -23.82 32.25 -6.13
N SER A 269 -22.54 31.90 -5.98
CA SER A 269 -21.45 32.33 -6.86
C SER A 269 -21.48 31.61 -8.20
N GLU A 270 -21.58 30.27 -8.24
CA GLU A 270 -21.46 29.52 -9.51
C GLU A 270 -22.16 28.15 -9.47
N MET A 271 -23.48 28.16 -9.35
CA MET A 271 -24.30 26.97 -9.59
C MET A 271 -25.37 27.25 -10.65
N ALA A 272 -24.99 27.23 -11.94
CA ALA A 272 -25.96 27.01 -13.03
C ALA A 272 -25.38 26.99 -14.46
N SER A 273 -24.20 27.55 -14.73
CA SER A 273 -23.79 27.76 -16.12
C SER A 273 -23.05 26.56 -16.70
N LEU A 274 -22.05 26.02 -16.01
CA LEU A 274 -21.10 25.07 -16.58
C LEU A 274 -21.36 23.62 -16.12
N THR A 275 -21.42 22.72 -17.09
CA THR A 275 -21.59 21.27 -16.86
C THR A 275 -20.51 20.51 -17.64
N VAL A 276 -20.05 19.40 -17.08
CA VAL A 276 -19.15 18.48 -17.78
C VAL A 276 -20.01 17.43 -18.46
N ILE A 277 -19.77 17.22 -19.74
CA ILE A 277 -20.47 16.22 -20.54
C ILE A 277 -19.47 15.22 -21.07
N GLY A 278 -19.75 13.95 -20.79
CA GLY A 278 -19.02 12.79 -21.31
C GLY A 278 -19.87 12.00 -22.32
N PRO A 279 -19.28 10.97 -22.95
CA PRO A 279 -20.01 10.11 -23.86
C PRO A 279 -21.08 9.32 -23.11
N PHE A 280 -22.31 9.37 -23.65
CA PHE A 280 -23.45 8.65 -23.09
C PHE A 280 -23.45 7.15 -23.44
N GLN A 281 -22.92 6.79 -24.61
CA GLN A 281 -22.80 5.40 -25.04
C GLN A 281 -21.45 4.82 -24.62
N PRO A 282 -21.39 3.52 -24.27
CA PRO A 282 -20.13 2.85 -24.00
C PRO A 282 -19.16 2.97 -25.17
N ILE A 283 -17.91 3.29 -24.87
CA ILE A 283 -16.83 3.38 -25.84
C ILE A 283 -16.28 1.98 -26.05
N LEU A 284 -16.30 1.49 -27.28
CA LEU A 284 -15.83 0.14 -27.61
C LEU A 284 -14.44 0.22 -28.26
N VAL A 285 -13.44 -0.46 -27.68
CA VAL A 285 -12.05 -0.43 -28.16
C VAL A 285 -11.47 -1.84 -28.21
N ARG A 286 -10.74 -2.20 -29.28
CA ARG A 286 -10.10 -3.52 -29.31
C ARG A 286 -8.83 -3.54 -28.47
N VAL A 287 -8.50 -4.70 -27.92
CA VAL A 287 -7.22 -4.91 -27.20
C VAL A 287 -6.06 -4.50 -28.11
N GLY A 288 -5.19 -3.63 -27.59
CA GLY A 288 -4.02 -3.09 -28.30
C GLY A 288 -4.28 -1.81 -29.10
N GLU A 289 -5.52 -1.38 -29.30
CA GLU A 289 -5.84 -0.08 -29.91
C GLU A 289 -5.76 1.06 -28.89
N ASP A 290 -5.67 2.29 -29.36
CA ASP A 290 -5.67 3.46 -28.50
C ASP A 290 -7.10 3.84 -28.09
N VAL A 291 -7.27 4.16 -26.81
CA VAL A 291 -8.55 4.61 -26.23
C VAL A 291 -8.60 6.13 -26.26
N GLU A 292 -9.76 6.71 -26.60
CA GLU A 292 -10.01 8.14 -26.49
C GLU A 292 -11.19 8.43 -25.55
N LEU A 293 -10.90 9.05 -24.41
CA LEU A 293 -11.86 9.42 -23.37
C LEU A 293 -12.07 10.94 -23.41
N THR A 294 -13.11 11.39 -24.10
CA THR A 294 -13.39 12.82 -24.31
C THR A 294 -14.41 13.36 -23.32
N CYS A 295 -14.11 14.50 -22.70
CA CYS A 295 -15.09 15.32 -21.98
C CYS A 295 -15.07 16.76 -22.44
N TYR A 296 -16.22 17.42 -22.33
CA TYR A 296 -16.32 18.82 -22.68
C TYR A 296 -17.20 19.60 -21.72
N LEU A 297 -16.89 20.89 -21.61
CA LEU A 297 -17.65 21.87 -20.85
C LEU A 297 -18.82 22.40 -21.69
N SER A 298 -19.97 22.53 -21.05
CA SER A 298 -21.15 23.17 -21.62
C SER A 298 -21.67 24.25 -20.67
N PRO A 299 -21.67 25.54 -21.10
CA PRO A 299 -21.22 26.07 -22.38
C PRO A 299 -19.70 25.95 -22.59
N LYS A 300 -19.26 26.12 -23.85
CA LYS A 300 -17.83 26.10 -24.21
C LYS A 300 -17.09 27.25 -23.53
N VAL A 301 -16.08 26.92 -22.74
CA VAL A 301 -15.20 27.88 -22.05
C VAL A 301 -13.77 27.37 -22.07
N ASN A 302 -12.79 28.27 -22.01
CA ASN A 302 -11.39 27.87 -22.02
C ASN A 302 -11.02 27.11 -20.73
N ALA A 303 -10.52 25.89 -20.87
CA ALA A 303 -10.12 25.02 -19.76
C ALA A 303 -8.59 24.94 -19.56
N GLN A 304 -7.81 25.80 -20.22
CA GLN A 304 -6.35 25.73 -20.20
C GLN A 304 -5.75 25.91 -18.79
N ASN A 305 -6.40 26.72 -17.95
CA ASN A 305 -5.97 27.00 -16.57
C ASN A 305 -6.87 26.29 -15.53
N MET A 306 -7.53 25.20 -15.94
CA MET A 306 -8.33 24.37 -15.03
C MET A 306 -7.54 23.11 -14.66
N GLU A 307 -7.76 22.60 -13.46
CA GLU A 307 -7.37 21.23 -13.12
C GLU A 307 -8.39 20.26 -13.75
N VAL A 308 -7.89 19.29 -14.53
CA VAL A 308 -8.71 18.24 -15.14
C VAL A 308 -8.14 16.87 -14.81
N ARG A 309 -8.98 16.00 -14.28
CA ARG A 309 -8.60 14.65 -13.84
C ARG A 309 -9.42 13.60 -14.56
N TRP A 310 -8.78 12.53 -15.00
CA TRP A 310 -9.47 11.27 -15.32
C TRP A 310 -9.20 10.28 -14.20
N VAL A 311 -10.24 9.68 -13.66
CA VAL A 311 -10.15 8.78 -12.52
C VAL A 311 -11.02 7.54 -12.75
N ARG A 312 -10.77 6.50 -11.95
CA ARG A 312 -11.65 5.32 -11.87
C ARG A 312 -12.56 5.43 -10.65
N SER A 313 -12.23 4.74 -9.57
CA SER A 313 -13.07 4.67 -8.36
C SER A 313 -12.88 5.87 -7.41
N HIS A 314 -11.64 6.31 -7.19
CA HIS A 314 -11.25 7.38 -6.26
C HIS A 314 -10.57 8.53 -7.00
N ARG A 315 -10.48 9.73 -6.39
CA ARG A 315 -9.82 10.90 -6.99
C ARG A 315 -8.29 10.76 -7.07
N TYR A 316 -7.74 9.84 -6.27
CA TYR A 316 -6.32 9.50 -6.22
C TYR A 316 -6.12 8.00 -5.99
N PRO A 317 -5.07 7.39 -6.57
CA PRO A 317 -4.33 7.91 -7.71
C PRO A 317 -5.23 8.02 -8.95
N ALA A 318 -4.93 8.95 -9.85
CA ALA A 318 -5.73 9.23 -11.04
C ALA A 318 -5.15 8.54 -12.29
N VAL A 319 -6.00 8.29 -13.29
CA VAL A 319 -5.58 7.76 -14.59
C VAL A 319 -4.69 8.79 -15.30
N HIS A 320 -5.09 10.07 -15.23
CA HIS A 320 -4.33 11.21 -15.73
C HIS A 320 -4.74 12.49 -14.98
N VAL A 321 -3.78 13.39 -14.77
CA VAL A 321 -4.00 14.71 -14.13
C VAL A 321 -3.35 15.77 -15.01
N TYR A 322 -4.12 16.82 -15.29
CA TYR A 322 -3.71 18.02 -15.99
C TYR A 322 -3.92 19.22 -15.08
N VAL A 323 -2.87 20.02 -14.88
CA VAL A 323 -2.91 21.26 -14.08
C VAL A 323 -2.14 22.34 -14.83
N ASP A 324 -2.77 23.48 -15.12
CA ASP A 324 -2.12 24.69 -15.64
C ASP A 324 -1.19 24.49 -16.87
N GLY A 325 -1.50 23.53 -17.74
CA GLY A 325 -0.69 23.23 -18.92
C GLY A 325 0.35 22.12 -18.74
N ASP A 326 0.54 21.61 -17.52
CA ASP A 326 1.54 20.60 -17.19
C ASP A 326 0.92 19.28 -16.69
N HIS A 327 1.65 18.19 -16.93
CA HIS A 327 1.34 16.85 -16.43
C HIS A 327 1.92 16.63 -15.03
N VAL A 328 1.11 16.10 -14.11
CA VAL A 328 1.52 15.82 -12.72
C VAL A 328 1.81 14.32 -12.52
N ALA A 329 3.06 13.91 -12.76
CA ALA A 329 3.47 12.49 -12.72
C ALA A 329 3.28 11.79 -11.36
N GLY A 330 3.38 12.53 -10.25
CA GLY A 330 3.29 11.95 -8.89
C GLY A 330 1.89 11.50 -8.47
N GLU A 331 0.84 11.86 -9.21
CA GLU A 331 -0.54 11.50 -8.89
C GLU A 331 -1.13 10.43 -9.81
N GLN A 332 -0.31 9.95 -10.75
CA GLN A 332 -0.75 9.01 -11.77
C GLN A 332 -0.65 7.56 -11.30
N MET A 333 -1.74 6.82 -11.49
CA MET A 333 -1.83 5.36 -11.39
C MET A 333 -0.71 4.68 -12.18
N VAL A 334 0.00 3.77 -11.52
CA VAL A 334 1.22 3.13 -12.04
C VAL A 334 0.97 2.43 -13.37
N GLU A 335 -0.17 1.77 -13.53
CA GLU A 335 -0.55 1.03 -14.74
C GLU A 335 -0.82 1.89 -15.98
N TYR A 336 -0.96 3.21 -15.81
CA TYR A 336 -1.17 4.19 -16.87
C TYR A 336 0.06 5.07 -17.15
N ARG A 337 1.11 4.99 -16.33
CA ARG A 337 2.35 5.75 -16.52
C ARG A 337 2.96 5.43 -17.90
N GLY A 338 3.26 6.47 -18.66
CA GLY A 338 3.81 6.34 -20.03
C GLY A 338 2.83 5.82 -21.09
N ARG A 339 1.55 5.62 -20.74
CA ARG A 339 0.49 5.21 -21.68
C ARG A 339 -0.51 6.32 -21.94
N THR A 340 -0.51 7.41 -21.20
CA THR A 340 -1.52 8.46 -21.35
C THR A 340 -0.96 9.72 -21.98
N ALA A 341 -1.78 10.37 -22.78
CA ALA A 341 -1.49 11.66 -23.37
C ALA A 341 -2.78 12.48 -23.49
N LEU A 342 -2.65 13.80 -23.40
CA LEU A 342 -3.73 14.72 -23.70
C LEU A 342 -3.70 15.09 -25.18
N VAL A 343 -4.83 14.88 -25.86
CA VAL A 343 -5.05 15.37 -27.22
C VAL A 343 -5.69 16.76 -27.10
N GLY A 344 -4.88 17.79 -27.34
CA GLY A 344 -5.20 19.20 -27.01
C GLY A 344 -5.73 20.05 -28.17
N ASP A 345 -6.54 19.50 -29.07
CA ASP A 345 -7.01 20.24 -30.26
C ASP A 345 -8.08 21.31 -29.94
N ALA A 346 -8.79 21.19 -28.80
CA ALA A 346 -9.93 22.04 -28.46
C ALA A 346 -10.03 22.47 -26.98
N ILE A 347 -8.91 22.54 -26.25
CA ILE A 347 -8.89 22.93 -24.83
C ILE A 347 -9.44 24.35 -24.59
N HIS A 348 -9.24 25.25 -25.55
CA HIS A 348 -9.75 26.63 -25.54
C HIS A 348 -11.28 26.69 -25.67
N GLU A 349 -11.91 25.62 -26.15
CA GLU A 349 -13.37 25.43 -26.18
C GLU A 349 -13.88 24.59 -24.99
N GLY A 350 -12.98 24.18 -24.09
CA GLY A 350 -13.33 23.37 -22.92
C GLY A 350 -13.51 21.90 -23.25
N ARG A 351 -12.96 21.44 -24.37
CA ARG A 351 -12.96 20.03 -24.77
C ARG A 351 -11.57 19.44 -24.59
N LEU A 352 -11.48 18.38 -23.80
CA LEU A 352 -10.24 17.64 -23.60
C LEU A 352 -10.48 16.15 -23.85
N THR A 353 -9.52 15.53 -24.51
CA THR A 353 -9.53 14.10 -24.79
C THR A 353 -8.29 13.46 -24.20
N LEU A 354 -8.50 12.55 -23.25
CA LEU A 354 -7.45 11.67 -22.76
C LEU A 354 -7.29 10.51 -23.74
N GLN A 355 -6.09 10.35 -24.28
CA GLN A 355 -5.69 9.17 -25.02
C GLN A 355 -4.98 8.18 -24.08
N ILE A 356 -5.35 6.90 -24.15
CA ILE A 356 -4.65 5.80 -23.45
C ILE A 356 -4.14 4.82 -24.50
N HIS A 357 -2.83 4.68 -24.60
CA HIS A 357 -2.17 3.85 -25.59
C HIS A 357 -2.24 2.36 -25.24
N GLY A 358 -2.56 1.56 -26.28
CA GLY A 358 -2.57 0.10 -26.22
C GLY A 358 -3.49 -0.45 -25.15
N ALA A 359 -4.79 -0.45 -25.42
CA ALA A 359 -5.85 -0.92 -24.52
C ALA A 359 -5.56 -2.33 -23.98
N ARG A 360 -5.69 -2.48 -22.67
CA ARG A 360 -5.57 -3.74 -21.93
C ARG A 360 -6.94 -4.15 -21.41
N THR A 361 -7.13 -5.43 -21.15
CA THR A 361 -8.37 -5.95 -20.54
C THR A 361 -8.65 -5.31 -19.18
N SER A 362 -7.60 -4.95 -18.43
CA SER A 362 -7.68 -4.23 -17.15
C SER A 362 -8.24 -2.81 -17.26
N ASP A 363 -8.21 -2.22 -18.47
CA ASP A 363 -8.74 -0.89 -18.71
C ASP A 363 -10.27 -0.93 -18.88
N ASP A 364 -10.91 -2.10 -19.08
CA ASP A 364 -12.39 -2.19 -19.11
C ASP A 364 -13.00 -1.68 -17.79
N GLY A 365 -14.02 -0.85 -17.90
CA GLY A 365 -14.76 -0.35 -16.74
C GLY A 365 -15.16 1.11 -16.86
N GLN A 366 -15.63 1.63 -15.73
CA GLN A 366 -16.10 3.00 -15.62
C GLN A 366 -14.94 3.97 -15.38
N TYR A 367 -15.01 5.12 -16.03
CA TYR A 367 -14.13 6.26 -15.82
C TYR A 367 -14.98 7.48 -15.48
N ARG A 368 -14.38 8.43 -14.75
CA ARG A 368 -14.93 9.76 -14.55
C ARG A 368 -13.91 10.81 -14.98
N CYS A 369 -14.38 11.84 -15.67
CA CYS A 369 -13.60 13.05 -15.90
C CYS A 369 -14.10 14.13 -14.93
N LEU A 370 -13.18 14.84 -14.30
CA LEU A 370 -13.46 15.84 -13.28
C LEU A 370 -12.79 17.15 -13.71
N PHE A 371 -13.55 18.24 -13.73
CA PHE A 371 -13.06 19.59 -14.00
C PHE A 371 -13.23 20.44 -12.74
N GLU A 372 -12.14 21.03 -12.26
CA GLU A 372 -12.17 21.96 -11.15
C GLU A 372 -12.48 23.38 -11.63
N ILE A 373 -13.54 23.95 -11.09
CA ILE A 373 -14.03 25.30 -11.40
C ILE A 373 -14.31 25.98 -10.06
N ASP A 374 -13.52 27.00 -9.70
CA ASP A 374 -13.65 27.75 -8.44
C ASP A 374 -13.76 26.83 -7.18
N ASP A 375 -12.84 25.86 -7.11
CA ASP A 375 -12.76 24.83 -6.07
C ASP A 375 -14.02 23.95 -5.97
N VAL A 376 -14.78 23.81 -7.06
CA VAL A 376 -15.92 22.89 -7.22
C VAL A 376 -15.62 21.93 -8.36
N TYR A 377 -15.88 20.64 -8.17
CA TYR A 377 -15.69 19.67 -9.24
C TYR A 377 -17.01 19.39 -9.94
N GLN A 378 -17.00 19.61 -11.26
CA GLN A 378 -18.01 19.07 -12.16
C GLN A 378 -17.47 17.77 -12.76
N GLU A 379 -18.33 16.77 -12.94
CA GLU A 379 -17.90 15.48 -13.47
C GLU A 379 -18.87 14.87 -14.47
N ALA A 380 -18.33 14.00 -15.32
CA ALA A 380 -19.11 13.09 -16.14
C ALA A 380 -18.53 11.68 -16.08
N SER A 381 -19.44 10.71 -16.03
CA SER A 381 -19.11 9.28 -16.10
C SER A 381 -19.10 8.80 -17.55
N MET A 382 -18.24 7.83 -17.83
CA MET A 382 -18.19 7.13 -19.12
C MET A 382 -17.82 5.66 -18.90
N ASP A 383 -18.33 4.81 -19.78
CA ASP A 383 -18.04 3.37 -19.75
C ASP A 383 -17.12 2.99 -20.90
N LEU A 384 -15.94 2.45 -20.57
CA LEU A 384 -15.04 1.86 -21.54
C LEU A 384 -15.26 0.35 -21.60
N LYS A 385 -15.48 -0.17 -22.81
CA LYS A 385 -15.59 -1.59 -23.09
C LYS A 385 -14.46 -2.04 -23.98
N VAL A 386 -13.60 -2.87 -23.41
CA VAL A 386 -12.47 -3.47 -24.13
C VAL A 386 -12.95 -4.77 -24.76
N VAL A 387 -12.57 -5.02 -26.01
CA VAL A 387 -12.95 -6.23 -26.74
C VAL A 387 -11.76 -6.92 -27.40
N GLY A 388 -11.71 -8.24 -27.27
CA GLY A 388 -10.79 -9.13 -27.94
C GLY A 388 -11.59 -10.08 -28.83
N VAL A 389 -11.21 -10.16 -30.11
CA VAL A 389 -11.73 -11.16 -31.03
C VAL A 389 -10.65 -12.19 -31.25
N GLY A 390 -10.92 -13.41 -30.79
CA GLY A 390 -9.92 -14.46 -30.75
C GLY A 390 -9.54 -15.01 -32.12
N SER A 391 -8.64 -15.98 -32.11
CA SER A 391 -8.25 -16.76 -33.29
C SER A 391 -9.44 -17.50 -33.89
N SER A 392 -9.36 -17.86 -35.17
CA SER A 392 -10.36 -18.76 -35.75
C SER A 392 -10.34 -20.10 -35.00
N PRO A 393 -11.49 -20.65 -34.60
CA PRO A 393 -11.52 -21.90 -33.86
C PRO A 393 -10.83 -23.03 -34.63
N LEU A 394 -10.15 -23.92 -33.93
CA LEU A 394 -9.52 -25.10 -34.51
C LEU A 394 -10.21 -26.34 -33.95
N ILE A 395 -10.76 -27.17 -34.83
CA ILE A 395 -11.32 -28.47 -34.43
C ILE A 395 -10.29 -29.56 -34.68
N THR A 396 -9.98 -30.34 -33.64
CA THR A 396 -9.14 -31.53 -33.70
C THR A 396 -9.89 -32.76 -33.22
N MET A 397 -9.48 -33.94 -33.68
CA MET A 397 -10.02 -35.22 -33.22
C MET A 397 -9.03 -35.82 -32.21
N GLU A 398 -9.43 -35.93 -30.94
CA GLU A 398 -8.54 -36.38 -29.86
C GLU A 398 -8.51 -37.91 -29.71
N GLY A 399 -9.59 -38.59 -30.12
CA GLY A 399 -9.65 -40.04 -30.08
C GLY A 399 -11.08 -40.59 -30.09
N LEU A 400 -11.18 -41.88 -29.79
CA LEU A 400 -12.44 -42.56 -29.53
C LEU A 400 -12.59 -42.75 -28.02
N LYS A 401 -13.74 -42.32 -27.49
CA LYS A 401 -14.10 -42.53 -26.08
C LYS A 401 -15.40 -43.30 -26.05
N ASP A 402 -15.37 -44.52 -25.51
CA ASP A 402 -16.52 -45.42 -25.44
C ASP A 402 -17.23 -45.71 -26.79
N GLY A 403 -16.49 -45.63 -27.91
CA GLY A 403 -17.01 -45.86 -29.26
C GLY A 403 -17.45 -44.59 -30.01
N ASP A 404 -17.52 -43.46 -29.31
CA ASP A 404 -17.83 -42.14 -29.88
C ASP A 404 -16.56 -41.36 -30.21
N MET A 405 -16.63 -40.55 -31.27
CA MET A 405 -15.55 -39.65 -31.68
C MET A 405 -15.57 -38.39 -30.82
N GLN A 406 -14.45 -38.10 -30.16
CA GLN A 406 -14.29 -36.86 -29.40
C GLN A 406 -13.64 -35.80 -30.26
N LEU A 407 -14.36 -34.70 -30.47
CA LEU A 407 -13.87 -33.50 -31.15
C LEU A 407 -13.57 -32.43 -30.12
N MET A 408 -12.41 -31.80 -30.23
CA MET A 408 -11.98 -30.68 -29.40
C MET A 408 -11.91 -29.43 -30.26
N CYS A 409 -12.61 -28.37 -29.85
CA CYS A 409 -12.53 -27.05 -30.45
C CYS A 409 -11.75 -26.10 -29.52
N THR A 410 -10.66 -25.54 -30.03
CA THR A 410 -9.79 -24.61 -29.29
C THR A 410 -9.75 -23.24 -29.95
N SER A 411 -9.69 -22.17 -29.15
CA SER A 411 -9.54 -20.80 -29.65
C SER A 411 -8.99 -19.85 -28.59
N ASP A 412 -8.24 -18.83 -28.99
CA ASP A 412 -7.44 -17.98 -28.10
C ASP A 412 -7.72 -16.50 -28.33
N GLY A 413 -7.67 -15.68 -27.28
CA GLY A 413 -7.63 -14.22 -27.42
C GLY A 413 -8.98 -13.52 -27.38
N TRP A 414 -9.98 -14.12 -26.72
CA TRP A 414 -11.31 -13.53 -26.61
C TRP A 414 -11.44 -12.62 -25.39
N PHE A 415 -12.13 -11.49 -25.51
CA PHE A 415 -12.48 -10.65 -24.36
C PHE A 415 -13.72 -9.79 -24.68
N PRO A 416 -14.69 -9.61 -23.77
CA PRO A 416 -14.86 -10.33 -22.51
C PRO A 416 -15.12 -11.82 -22.76
N GLN A 417 -15.55 -12.57 -21.74
CA GLN A 417 -15.86 -13.99 -21.88
C GLN A 417 -16.73 -14.27 -23.12
N PRO A 418 -16.28 -15.11 -24.07
CA PRO A 418 -17.00 -15.35 -25.31
C PRO A 418 -18.20 -16.28 -25.09
N LEU A 419 -19.15 -16.24 -26.03
CA LEU A 419 -20.21 -17.23 -26.13
C LEU A 419 -19.78 -18.37 -27.06
N VAL A 420 -19.89 -19.61 -26.58
CA VAL A 420 -19.46 -20.81 -27.30
C VAL A 420 -20.69 -21.67 -27.60
N GLN A 421 -20.77 -22.17 -28.83
CA GLN A 421 -21.89 -23.00 -29.27
C GLN A 421 -21.46 -24.01 -30.33
N TRP A 422 -21.80 -25.28 -30.12
CA TRP A 422 -21.75 -26.30 -31.16
C TRP A 422 -23.05 -26.32 -31.95
N MET A 423 -22.95 -26.54 -33.25
CA MET A 423 -24.09 -26.64 -34.17
C MET A 423 -23.96 -27.87 -35.05
N ASP A 424 -25.10 -28.48 -35.37
CA ASP A 424 -25.19 -29.57 -36.35
C ASP A 424 -25.22 -29.05 -37.81
N ARG A 425 -25.58 -29.93 -38.75
CA ARG A 425 -25.72 -29.62 -40.19
C ARG A 425 -26.84 -28.64 -40.50
N GLN A 426 -27.89 -28.68 -39.69
CA GLN A 426 -29.09 -27.87 -39.82
C GLN A 426 -28.91 -26.51 -39.14
N GLY A 427 -27.83 -26.33 -38.37
CA GLY A 427 -27.55 -25.12 -37.59
C GLY A 427 -28.16 -25.18 -36.19
N GLU A 428 -28.70 -26.33 -35.78
CA GLU A 428 -29.32 -26.50 -34.48
C GLU A 428 -28.25 -26.68 -33.38
N ALA A 429 -28.52 -26.11 -32.21
CA ALA A 429 -27.60 -26.13 -31.09
C ALA A 429 -27.37 -27.56 -30.58
N MET A 430 -26.11 -27.93 -30.39
CA MET A 430 -25.72 -29.20 -29.78
C MET A 430 -25.07 -28.98 -28.42
N PRO A 431 -25.34 -29.84 -27.42
CA PRO A 431 -24.72 -29.74 -26.11
C PRO A 431 -23.23 -30.12 -26.20
N SER A 432 -22.36 -29.31 -25.59
CA SER A 432 -20.96 -29.67 -25.38
C SER A 432 -20.86 -30.81 -24.36
N PHE A 433 -19.89 -31.71 -24.57
CA PHE A 433 -19.50 -32.74 -23.60
C PHE A 433 -18.72 -32.14 -22.43
N SER A 434 -17.83 -31.18 -22.73
CA SER A 434 -17.13 -30.39 -21.73
C SER A 434 -16.83 -29.00 -22.29
N GLU A 435 -16.75 -28.01 -21.42
CA GLU A 435 -16.35 -26.65 -21.77
C GLU A 435 -15.46 -26.09 -20.65
N ALA A 436 -14.30 -25.58 -21.03
CA ALA A 436 -13.36 -24.89 -20.16
C ALA A 436 -12.99 -23.55 -20.77
N LEU A 437 -13.14 -22.51 -19.96
CA LEU A 437 -12.76 -21.14 -20.30
C LEU A 437 -11.70 -20.72 -19.29
N SER A 438 -10.47 -20.52 -19.77
CA SER A 438 -9.34 -20.08 -18.94
C SER A 438 -8.84 -18.73 -19.42
N GLN A 439 -8.18 -17.95 -18.54
CA GLN A 439 -7.63 -16.64 -18.88
C GLN A 439 -6.11 -16.66 -18.88
N ASP A 440 -5.51 -16.02 -19.87
CA ASP A 440 -4.06 -15.78 -19.90
C ASP A 440 -3.65 -14.64 -18.93
N SER A 441 -2.35 -14.41 -18.79
CA SER A 441 -1.80 -13.32 -17.96
C SER A 441 -2.26 -11.91 -18.38
N ARG A 442 -2.82 -11.75 -19.58
CA ARG A 442 -3.38 -10.50 -20.10
C ARG A 442 -4.91 -10.47 -19.95
N GLY A 443 -5.52 -11.44 -19.26
CA GLY A 443 -6.95 -11.54 -19.05
C GLY A 443 -7.76 -11.99 -20.27
N LEU A 444 -7.11 -12.40 -21.35
CA LEU A 444 -7.77 -12.89 -22.56
C LEU A 444 -8.20 -14.35 -22.37
N PHE A 445 -9.40 -14.68 -22.84
CA PHE A 445 -9.96 -16.02 -22.74
C PHE A 445 -9.41 -16.96 -23.80
N HIS A 446 -8.98 -18.13 -23.32
CA HIS A 446 -8.76 -19.35 -24.06
C HIS A 446 -9.98 -20.26 -23.90
N VAL A 447 -10.47 -20.78 -25.02
CA VAL A 447 -11.65 -21.63 -25.12
C VAL A 447 -11.22 -23.04 -25.46
N GLU A 448 -11.65 -24.01 -24.65
CA GLU A 448 -11.60 -25.43 -24.97
C GLU A 448 -13.00 -26.02 -24.79
N THR A 449 -13.60 -26.53 -25.86
CA THR A 449 -14.89 -27.21 -25.78
C THR A 449 -14.84 -28.53 -26.53
N ALA A 450 -15.35 -29.58 -25.91
CA ALA A 450 -15.38 -30.91 -26.49
C ALA A 450 -16.80 -31.31 -26.87
N LEU A 451 -16.93 -32.10 -27.93
CA LEU A 451 -18.18 -32.68 -28.40
C LEU A 451 -17.96 -34.18 -28.66
N LEU A 452 -18.89 -35.02 -28.16
CA LEU A 452 -18.92 -36.45 -28.49
C LEU A 452 -19.88 -36.67 -29.66
N VAL A 453 -19.41 -37.38 -30.68
CA VAL A 453 -20.22 -37.69 -31.87
C VAL A 453 -20.19 -39.19 -32.17
N THR A 454 -21.38 -39.76 -32.33
CA THR A 454 -21.56 -41.18 -32.69
C THR A 454 -21.11 -41.45 -34.13
N ARG A 455 -20.36 -42.53 -34.33
CA ARG A 455 -19.72 -42.90 -35.62
C ARG A 455 -20.69 -43.26 -36.76
N SER A 456 -21.98 -43.40 -36.47
CA SER A 456 -22.98 -44.03 -37.35
C SER A 456 -23.54 -43.12 -38.45
N SER A 457 -23.04 -41.89 -38.61
CA SER A 457 -23.52 -40.96 -39.66
C SER A 457 -22.41 -40.05 -40.21
N ILE A 458 -22.63 -39.45 -41.39
CA ILE A 458 -21.75 -38.40 -41.91
C ILE A 458 -21.86 -37.22 -40.94
N VAL A 459 -20.78 -36.94 -40.22
CA VAL A 459 -20.75 -35.84 -39.23
C VAL A 459 -20.40 -34.57 -39.97
N ASN A 460 -21.20 -33.52 -39.85
CA ASN A 460 -20.76 -32.16 -40.17
C ASN A 460 -21.23 -31.26 -39.03
N VAL A 461 -20.26 -30.82 -38.24
CA VAL A 461 -20.51 -30.06 -37.02
C VAL A 461 -19.72 -28.78 -37.10
N THR A 462 -20.27 -27.73 -36.52
CA THR A 462 -19.64 -26.41 -36.51
C THR A 462 -19.48 -25.93 -35.08
N CYS A 463 -18.25 -25.60 -34.69
CA CYS A 463 -17.96 -24.88 -33.47
C CYS A 463 -18.07 -23.38 -33.78
N SER A 464 -18.86 -22.64 -33.00
CA SER A 464 -19.01 -21.20 -33.12
C SER A 464 -18.62 -20.53 -31.82
N ILE A 465 -17.77 -19.51 -31.92
CA ILE A 465 -17.36 -18.68 -30.80
C ILE A 465 -17.63 -17.22 -31.17
N SER A 466 -18.30 -16.46 -30.31
CA SER A 466 -18.69 -15.08 -30.59
C SER A 466 -18.42 -14.13 -29.43
N ASN A 467 -18.01 -12.91 -29.78
CA ASN A 467 -17.85 -11.82 -28.85
C ASN A 467 -19.24 -11.20 -28.55
N PRO A 468 -19.69 -11.16 -27.28
CA PRO A 468 -21.04 -10.71 -26.94
C PRO A 468 -21.27 -9.21 -27.14
N LEU A 469 -20.21 -8.40 -27.19
CA LEU A 469 -20.31 -6.95 -27.33
C LEU A 469 -20.22 -6.49 -28.79
N LEU A 470 -19.35 -7.11 -29.58
CA LEU A 470 -19.19 -6.80 -31.01
C LEU A 470 -20.20 -7.53 -31.91
N GLY A 471 -20.78 -8.64 -31.43
CA GLY A 471 -21.56 -9.55 -32.28
C GLY A 471 -20.72 -10.29 -33.32
N GLU A 472 -19.40 -10.08 -33.34
CA GLU A 472 -18.47 -10.81 -34.22
C GLU A 472 -18.34 -12.26 -33.77
N ARG A 473 -18.57 -13.18 -34.72
CA ARG A 473 -18.43 -14.62 -34.50
C ARG A 473 -17.41 -15.23 -35.44
N LYS A 474 -16.66 -16.20 -34.93
CA LYS A 474 -15.79 -17.07 -35.73
C LYS A 474 -16.28 -18.51 -35.61
N THR A 475 -16.20 -19.23 -36.71
CA THR A 475 -16.67 -20.61 -36.80
C THR A 475 -15.63 -21.51 -37.42
N ALA A 476 -15.67 -22.78 -37.06
CA ALA A 476 -14.92 -23.84 -37.70
C ALA A 476 -15.82 -25.04 -37.89
N SER A 477 -15.76 -25.67 -39.06
CA SER A 477 -16.57 -26.85 -39.37
C SER A 477 -15.69 -28.07 -39.53
N PHE A 478 -16.13 -29.18 -38.96
CA PHE A 478 -15.49 -30.48 -39.10
C PHE A 478 -16.44 -31.42 -39.81
N SER A 479 -15.98 -32.01 -40.91
CA SER A 479 -16.73 -32.99 -41.69
C SER A 479 -15.99 -34.32 -41.73
N PHE A 480 -16.66 -35.39 -41.30
CA PHE A 480 -16.16 -36.75 -41.42
C PHE A 480 -17.06 -37.55 -42.36
N SER A 481 -16.48 -38.02 -43.46
CA SER A 481 -17.10 -39.03 -44.32
C SER A 481 -16.44 -40.37 -43.99
N GLY A 482 -17.19 -41.29 -43.38
CA GLY A 482 -16.74 -42.67 -43.23
C GLY A 482 -16.56 -43.28 -44.61
N GLY A 483 -15.35 -43.76 -44.89
CA GLY A 483 -15.04 -44.60 -46.05
C GLY A 483 -15.48 -46.04 -45.84
#